data_AF-A0A849S821-F1
#
_entry.id   AF-A0A849S821-F1
#
_cell.length_a   1.000
_cell.length_b   1.000
_cell.length_c   1.000
_cell.angle_alpha   90.00
_cell.angle_beta   90.00
_cell.angle_gamma   90.00
#
_symmetry.space_group_name_H-M   'P 1'
#
loop_
_entity.id
_entity.type
_entity.pdbx_description
1 polymer ?
#
loop_
_entity_poly.entity_id
_entity_poly.type
_entity_poly.pdbx_seq_one_letter_code
_entity_poly.pdbx_strand_id
1 'polypeptide(L)'
;MAEDTKVAGGLTGAMPITVVLAMLASLVFTHYLPYKDERPTNKPISAVYQAAQDVDSRLWQDPFAAVEAASVAPETEKVTLVFSHKNQTLRLEATRPNAKPPSHGPEQIYFGKNVAKISDMTVIAVTLPGEPYQEAAEQRMRRRYAVLSGLANQDYTPDDEQHIGYFQPTGTYGLQKRVAFEWWSGKSADKKVLLLWVDESSLFGHPAAKLKALLEQAIAKAKPNNISYTVIGPNTSSLLRDMLREVNDQKQKTNPTVPDCVDKPSKHSHVSKSVKINSNCITYYAAGATAHTRQLKPLSH
;
A
#
# COMPACT_ATOMS: atom_id res chain seq x y z
N MET A 1 89.26 46.10 -27.32
CA MET A 1 88.04 45.66 -28.02
C MET A 1 87.01 45.36 -26.97
N ALA A 2 85.98 46.21 -26.91
CA ALA A 2 84.80 45.99 -26.10
C ALA A 2 84.02 44.80 -26.67
N GLU A 3 83.36 44.04 -25.82
CA GLU A 3 81.92 43.85 -25.97
C GLU A 3 81.28 43.42 -24.65
N ASP A 4 80.35 44.27 -24.27
CA ASP A 4 79.48 44.23 -23.11
C ASP A 4 78.23 43.43 -23.52
N THR A 5 77.73 42.52 -22.69
CA THR A 5 76.39 41.95 -22.90
C THR A 5 75.65 41.80 -21.58
N LYS A 6 75.12 42.96 -21.16
CA LYS A 6 73.76 43.19 -20.66
C LYS A 6 73.06 42.03 -19.95
N VAL A 7 73.00 42.18 -18.63
CA VAL A 7 71.87 41.79 -17.79
C VAL A 7 70.63 42.58 -18.25
N ALA A 8 69.54 41.91 -18.59
CA ALA A 8 68.24 42.54 -18.79
C ALA A 8 67.17 41.76 -18.02
N GLY A 9 66.69 42.37 -16.95
CA GLY A 9 65.48 41.96 -16.25
C GLY A 9 64.24 42.11 -17.13
N GLY A 10 63.21 41.35 -16.79
CA GLY A 10 61.92 41.36 -17.47
C GLY A 10 60.83 40.72 -16.61
N LEU A 11 60.68 41.20 -15.38
CA LEU A 11 59.51 40.92 -14.54
C LEU A 11 58.33 41.76 -15.06
N THR A 12 57.68 41.34 -16.14
CA THR A 12 56.47 41.99 -16.65
C THR A 12 55.48 40.98 -17.22
N GLY A 13 54.33 40.84 -16.55
CA GLY A 13 53.05 40.89 -17.26
C GLY A 13 52.42 39.59 -17.78
N ALA A 14 52.66 38.45 -17.15
CA ALA A 14 51.79 37.29 -17.35
C ALA A 14 51.53 36.63 -16.00
N MET A 15 50.30 36.74 -15.48
CA MET A 15 49.85 35.78 -14.47
C MET A 15 50.10 34.41 -15.09
N PRO A 16 50.95 33.55 -14.51
CA PRO A 16 51.28 32.29 -15.14
C PRO A 16 49.95 31.55 -15.29
N ILE A 17 49.66 31.12 -16.51
CA ILE A 17 48.41 30.47 -16.93
C ILE A 17 48.01 29.34 -15.94
N THR A 18 49.00 28.75 -15.28
CA THR A 18 48.86 27.77 -14.19
C THR A 18 48.01 28.26 -13.02
N VAL A 19 48.11 29.52 -12.60
CA VAL A 19 47.34 30.08 -11.47
C VAL A 19 45.87 30.24 -11.84
N VAL A 20 45.60 30.70 -13.07
CA VAL A 20 44.23 30.84 -13.59
C VAL A 20 43.57 29.47 -13.76
N LEU A 21 44.32 28.50 -14.30
CA LEU A 21 43.86 27.12 -14.43
C LEU A 21 43.60 26.45 -13.07
N ALA A 22 44.46 26.69 -12.08
CA ALA A 22 44.27 26.18 -10.73
C ALA A 22 43.03 26.78 -10.06
N MET A 23 42.79 28.09 -10.23
CA MET A 23 41.58 28.74 -9.72
C MET A 23 40.31 28.20 -10.40
N LEU A 24 40.31 28.04 -11.73
CA LEU A 24 39.18 27.46 -12.46
C LEU A 24 38.93 26.00 -12.05
N ALA A 25 39.99 25.21 -11.91
CA ALA A 25 39.89 23.82 -11.45
C ALA A 25 39.32 23.74 -10.03
N SER A 26 39.73 24.63 -9.13
CA SER A 26 39.19 24.69 -7.76
C SER A 26 37.70 25.06 -7.76
N LEU A 27 37.30 26.05 -8.56
CA LEU A 27 35.91 26.52 -8.66
C LEU A 27 34.98 25.42 -9.18
N VAL A 28 35.45 24.71 -10.21
CA VAL A 28 34.81 23.50 -10.75
C VAL A 28 34.71 22.44 -9.65
N PHE A 29 35.80 22.07 -8.98
CA PHE A 29 35.80 21.01 -7.97
C PHE A 29 34.87 21.32 -6.79
N THR A 30 34.76 22.58 -6.37
CA THR A 30 33.83 22.99 -5.30
C THR A 30 32.37 22.97 -5.72
N HIS A 31 32.05 23.21 -6.99
CA HIS A 31 30.67 23.16 -7.49
C HIS A 31 30.19 21.74 -7.83
N TYR A 32 31.11 20.78 -8.06
CA TYR A 32 30.76 19.39 -8.37
C TYR A 32 30.71 18.47 -7.14
N LEU A 33 31.00 18.96 -5.94
CA LEU A 33 30.69 18.20 -4.72
C LEU A 33 29.17 18.20 -4.53
N PRO A 34 28.49 17.03 -4.62
CA PRO A 34 27.08 16.99 -4.32
C PRO A 34 26.89 17.46 -2.89
N TYR A 35 26.00 18.44 -2.69
CA TYR A 35 25.62 18.90 -1.36
C TYR A 35 25.25 17.68 -0.51
N LYS A 36 26.07 17.37 0.49
CA LYS A 36 25.75 16.33 1.47
C LYS A 36 24.57 16.86 2.26
N ASP A 37 23.41 16.27 2.00
CA ASP A 37 22.18 16.58 2.71
C ASP A 37 22.37 16.14 4.17
N GLU A 38 22.75 17.07 5.06
CA GLU A 38 22.85 16.86 6.52
C GLU A 38 21.46 16.87 7.18
N ARG A 39 20.39 16.66 6.40
CA ARG A 39 19.09 16.34 6.98
C ARG A 39 19.28 15.13 7.90
N PRO A 40 18.74 15.18 9.13
CA PRO A 40 18.69 14.01 10.00
C PRO A 40 18.24 12.81 9.18
N THR A 41 18.90 11.67 9.37
CA THR A 41 18.55 10.45 8.63
C THR A 41 17.04 10.27 8.63
N ASN A 42 16.43 10.31 7.44
CA ASN A 42 15.00 10.07 7.20
C ASN A 42 14.59 8.62 7.51
N LYS A 43 15.41 7.86 8.24
CA LYS A 43 14.98 6.59 8.81
C LYS A 43 14.12 6.97 10.01
N PRO A 44 12.78 6.89 9.91
CA PRO A 44 11.97 7.02 11.12
C PRO A 44 12.52 6.03 12.14
N ILE A 45 12.48 6.39 13.42
CA ILE A 45 12.59 5.38 14.47
C ILE A 45 11.42 4.44 14.19
N SER A 46 11.67 3.31 13.54
CA SER A 46 10.67 2.30 13.24
C SER A 46 10.33 1.61 14.55
N ALA A 47 9.59 2.29 15.41
CA ALA A 47 8.87 1.61 16.46
C ALA A 47 7.94 0.64 15.76
N VAL A 48 8.21 -0.66 15.88
CA VAL A 48 7.35 -1.70 15.31
C VAL A 48 6.00 -1.61 16.01
N TYR A 49 5.06 -0.88 15.41
CA TYR A 49 3.72 -0.73 15.92
C TYR A 49 2.95 -2.01 15.60
N GLN A 50 2.79 -2.88 16.58
CA GLN A 50 2.07 -4.14 16.41
C GLN A 50 0.56 -3.93 16.50
N ALA A 51 -0.04 -3.54 15.39
CA ALA A 51 -1.49 -3.45 15.20
C ALA A 51 -1.88 -4.07 13.86
N ALA A 52 -3.19 -4.22 13.59
CA ALA A 52 -3.65 -4.60 12.26
C ALA A 52 -3.18 -3.59 11.19
N GLN A 53 -3.19 -2.30 11.55
CA GLN A 53 -2.69 -1.20 10.72
C GLN A 53 -1.31 -0.77 11.27
N ASP A 54 -0.25 -1.36 10.72
CA ASP A 54 1.13 -1.24 11.21
C ASP A 54 2.06 -0.42 10.29
N VAL A 55 1.52 0.13 9.20
CA VAL A 55 2.29 0.92 8.24
C VAL A 55 1.98 2.40 8.37
N ASP A 56 2.99 3.19 8.72
CA ASP A 56 2.91 4.66 8.72
C ASP A 56 2.41 5.19 7.39
N SER A 57 1.32 5.93 7.44
CA SER A 57 0.78 6.63 6.28
C SER A 57 -0.01 7.83 6.70
N ARG A 58 0.41 8.99 6.18
CA ARG A 58 -0.42 10.19 6.29
C ARG A 58 -1.70 10.00 5.46
N LEU A 59 -2.80 10.66 5.86
CA LEU A 59 -4.09 10.61 5.14
C LEU A 59 -4.00 11.00 3.66
N TRP A 60 -3.04 11.86 3.32
CA TRP A 60 -2.79 12.34 1.95
C TRP A 60 -1.78 11.49 1.17
N GLN A 61 -1.19 10.46 1.78
CA GLN A 61 -0.21 9.61 1.13
C GLN A 61 -0.89 8.52 0.28
N ASP A 62 -0.22 8.14 -0.80
CA ASP A 62 -0.63 7.01 -1.64
C ASP A 62 -0.59 5.68 -0.86
N PRO A 63 -1.71 4.93 -0.76
CA PRO A 63 -1.77 3.68 0.00
C PRO A 63 -0.82 2.60 -0.54
N PHE A 64 -0.54 2.59 -1.85
CA PHE A 64 0.39 1.63 -2.44
C PHE A 64 1.85 2.01 -2.12
N ALA A 65 2.19 3.28 -2.26
CA ALA A 65 3.53 3.76 -1.92
C ALA A 65 3.86 3.56 -0.44
N ALA A 66 2.89 3.76 0.47
CA ALA A 66 3.08 3.51 1.90
C ALA A 66 3.41 2.04 2.19
N VAL A 67 2.63 1.11 1.63
CA VAL A 67 2.85 -0.33 1.83
C VAL A 67 4.12 -0.82 1.17
N GLU A 68 4.44 -0.35 -0.03
CA GLU A 68 5.70 -0.70 -0.69
C GLU A 68 6.89 -0.22 0.15
N ALA A 69 6.88 1.02 0.65
CA ALA A 69 7.94 1.55 1.51
C ALA A 69 8.15 0.73 2.79
N ALA A 70 7.07 0.34 3.48
CA ALA A 70 7.15 -0.49 4.68
C ALA A 70 7.61 -1.93 4.41
N SER A 71 7.45 -2.40 3.17
CA SER A 71 7.83 -3.75 2.78
C SER A 71 9.32 -3.90 2.40
N VAL A 72 10.01 -2.78 2.14
CA VAL A 72 11.43 -2.78 1.77
C VAL A 72 12.28 -2.98 3.02
N ALA A 73 12.49 -4.27 3.30
CA ALA A 73 13.44 -4.89 4.24
C ALA A 73 13.22 -4.67 5.75
N PRO A 74 13.25 -5.76 6.56
CA PRO A 74 13.34 -5.65 8.00
C PRO A 74 14.68 -5.02 8.38
N GLU A 75 14.70 -4.26 9.47
CA GLU A 75 15.94 -3.80 10.09
C GLU A 75 16.91 -4.98 10.22
N THR A 76 18.07 -4.84 9.60
CA THR A 76 19.14 -5.82 9.68
C THR A 76 19.96 -5.49 10.92
N GLU A 77 19.86 -6.33 11.94
CA GLU A 77 20.67 -6.20 13.14
C GLU A 77 22.07 -6.76 12.83
N LYS A 78 23.09 -5.90 12.95
CA LYS A 78 24.48 -6.35 12.91
C LYS A 78 24.77 -7.04 14.23
N VAL A 79 24.97 -8.36 14.20
CA VAL A 79 25.36 -9.14 15.36
C VAL A 79 26.84 -9.44 15.29
N THR A 80 27.56 -9.06 16.33
CA THR A 80 28.95 -9.48 16.51
C THR A 80 28.97 -10.80 17.27
N LEU A 81 29.31 -11.88 16.56
CA LEU A 81 29.58 -13.17 17.17
C LEU A 81 31.03 -13.18 17.65
N VAL A 82 31.24 -13.35 18.96
CA VAL A 82 32.56 -13.44 19.57
C VAL A 82 32.83 -14.90 19.94
N PHE A 83 33.79 -15.52 19.27
CA PHE A 83 34.27 -16.86 19.59
C PHE A 83 35.58 -16.75 20.36
N SER A 84 35.68 -17.38 21.52
CA SER A 84 36.91 -17.39 22.31
C SER A 84 37.42 -18.82 22.45
N HIS A 85 38.64 -19.08 21.95
CA HIS A 85 39.30 -20.37 22.09
C HIS A 85 40.80 -20.16 22.36
N LYS A 86 41.33 -20.76 23.43
CA LYS A 86 42.77 -20.77 23.79
C LYS A 86 43.44 -19.39 23.63
N ASN A 87 42.94 -18.37 24.32
CA ASN A 87 43.48 -17.00 24.29
C ASN A 87 43.36 -16.24 22.95
N GLN A 88 42.60 -16.77 21.99
CA GLN A 88 42.26 -16.07 20.75
C GLN A 88 40.77 -15.73 20.73
N THR A 89 40.45 -14.47 20.42
CA THR A 89 39.07 -14.01 20.20
C THR A 89 38.87 -13.75 18.71
N LEU A 90 37.99 -14.52 18.09
CA LEU A 90 37.51 -14.29 16.72
C LEU A 90 36.21 -13.49 16.78
N ARG A 91 36.18 -12.33 16.12
CA ARG A 91 34.97 -11.51 15.95
C ARG A 91 34.46 -11.72 14.53
N LEU A 92 33.24 -12.25 14.40
CA LEU A 92 32.52 -12.36 13.14
C LEU A 92 31.34 -11.40 13.16
N GLU A 93 31.26 -10.53 12.15
CA GLU A 93 30.08 -9.72 11.92
C GLU A 93 29.10 -10.54 11.07
N ALA A 94 27.95 -10.86 11.64
CA ALA A 94 26.86 -11.53 10.96
C ALA A 94 25.64 -10.62 10.95
N THR A 95 24.97 -10.52 9.82
CA THR A 95 23.72 -9.78 9.71
C THR A 95 22.56 -10.75 9.94
N ARG A 96 21.75 -10.52 10.97
CA ARG A 96 20.49 -11.27 11.17
C ARG A 96 19.28 -10.35 10.97
N PRO A 97 18.15 -10.86 10.46
CA PRO A 97 16.89 -10.13 10.51
C PRO A 97 16.51 -9.88 11.98
N ASN A 98 16.24 -8.63 12.38
CA ASN A 98 16.01 -8.21 13.77
C ASN A 98 14.72 -8.81 14.39
N ALA A 99 13.77 -9.26 13.57
CA ALA A 99 12.60 -10.00 14.02
C ALA A 99 12.08 -10.88 12.89
N LYS A 100 11.38 -11.96 13.24
CA LYS A 100 10.49 -12.62 12.28
C LYS A 100 9.47 -11.54 11.87
N PRO A 101 9.43 -11.09 10.60
CA PRO A 101 8.47 -10.08 10.21
C PRO A 101 7.08 -10.60 10.57
N PRO A 102 6.17 -9.74 11.09
CA PRO A 102 4.80 -10.15 11.30
C PRO A 102 4.28 -10.76 10.00
N SER A 103 3.60 -11.91 10.10
CA SER A 103 3.03 -12.50 8.89
C SER A 103 1.90 -11.60 8.42
N HIS A 104 2.14 -10.81 7.38
CA HIS A 104 1.09 -10.06 6.70
C HIS A 104 0.18 -10.98 5.88
N GLY A 105 -0.22 -12.15 6.38
CA GLY A 105 -1.25 -12.96 5.75
C GLY A 105 -2.64 -12.33 5.95
N PRO A 106 -3.71 -12.92 5.38
CA PRO A 106 -5.08 -12.40 5.56
C PRO A 106 -5.51 -12.27 7.03
N GLU A 107 -4.86 -12.98 7.95
CA GLU A 107 -5.04 -12.83 9.40
C GLU A 107 -4.69 -11.45 9.95
N GLN A 108 -3.77 -10.72 9.30
CA GLN A 108 -3.29 -9.41 9.73
C GLN A 108 -4.43 -8.38 9.83
N ILE A 109 -5.45 -8.53 8.98
CA ILE A 109 -6.66 -7.69 8.96
C ILE A 109 -7.31 -7.57 10.35
N TYR A 110 -7.22 -8.62 11.16
CA TYR A 110 -7.89 -8.71 12.46
C TYR A 110 -6.93 -8.66 13.64
N PHE A 111 -5.64 -8.42 13.41
CA PHE A 111 -4.64 -8.42 14.47
C PHE A 111 -4.98 -7.40 15.57
N GLY A 112 -5.05 -7.86 16.82
CA GLY A 112 -5.41 -7.03 17.97
C GLY A 112 -6.87 -6.55 18.02
N LYS A 113 -7.75 -6.97 17.09
CA LYS A 113 -9.17 -6.58 17.08
C LYS A 113 -10.08 -7.67 17.64
N ASN A 114 -11.08 -7.27 18.44
CA ASN A 114 -12.10 -8.18 18.94
C ASN A 114 -13.23 -8.36 17.92
N VAL A 115 -13.08 -9.39 17.08
CA VAL A 115 -13.99 -9.72 15.98
C VAL A 115 -15.37 -10.16 16.46
N ALA A 116 -15.50 -10.67 17.69
CA ALA A 116 -16.77 -11.15 18.25
C ALA A 116 -17.77 -10.02 18.56
N LYS A 117 -17.30 -8.77 18.61
CA LYS A 117 -18.15 -7.59 18.87
C LYS A 117 -18.74 -6.97 17.60
N ILE A 118 -18.34 -7.44 16.42
CA ILE A 118 -18.77 -6.86 15.14
C ILE A 118 -20.13 -7.47 14.77
N SER A 119 -21.20 -6.68 14.84
CA SER A 119 -22.56 -7.10 14.45
C SER A 119 -22.77 -6.87 12.96
N ASP A 120 -22.44 -5.68 12.47
CA ASP A 120 -22.63 -5.26 11.08
C ASP A 120 -21.28 -4.90 10.46
N MET A 121 -20.96 -5.51 9.33
CA MET A 121 -19.70 -5.26 8.63
C MET A 121 -19.95 -4.91 7.16
N THR A 122 -19.36 -3.80 6.70
CA THR A 122 -19.33 -3.43 5.29
C THR A 122 -17.91 -3.55 4.77
N VAL A 123 -17.70 -4.38 3.75
CA VAL A 123 -16.41 -4.46 3.05
C VAL A 123 -16.50 -3.67 1.75
N ILE A 124 -15.67 -2.65 1.62
CA ILE A 124 -15.62 -1.78 0.45
C ILE A 124 -14.28 -1.98 -0.25
N ALA A 125 -14.29 -2.58 -1.43
CA ALA A 125 -13.11 -2.62 -2.30
C ALA A 125 -13.11 -1.41 -3.22
N VAL A 126 -12.08 -0.56 -3.10
CA VAL A 126 -11.88 0.60 -3.97
C VAL A 126 -10.76 0.28 -4.92
N THR A 127 -11.05 0.29 -6.22
CA THR A 127 -10.02 0.06 -7.21
C THR A 127 -9.25 1.34 -7.53
N LEU A 128 -7.96 1.18 -7.74
CA LEU A 128 -6.99 2.26 -7.92
C LEU A 128 -6.08 1.94 -9.11
N PRO A 129 -5.63 2.97 -9.87
CA PRO A 129 -4.66 2.74 -10.94
C PRO A 129 -3.35 2.20 -10.37
N GLY A 130 -2.84 1.11 -10.92
CA GLY A 130 -1.59 0.44 -10.49
C GLY A 130 -0.29 1.00 -11.05
N GLU A 131 -0.38 2.02 -11.89
CA GLU A 131 0.77 2.50 -12.65
C GLU A 131 1.76 3.28 -11.76
N PRO A 132 3.07 3.24 -12.05
CA PRO A 132 4.10 3.90 -11.25
C PRO A 132 4.22 5.41 -11.53
N TYR A 133 3.42 5.96 -12.45
CA TYR A 133 3.50 7.35 -12.86
C TYR A 133 2.88 8.32 -11.84
N GLN A 134 3.31 9.58 -11.87
CA GLN A 134 2.89 10.61 -10.92
C GLN A 134 1.39 10.91 -11.02
N GLU A 135 0.83 10.86 -12.23
CA GLU A 135 -0.59 11.06 -12.48
C GLU A 135 -1.42 9.96 -11.81
N ALA A 136 -0.94 8.71 -11.84
CA ALA A 136 -1.58 7.60 -11.16
C ALA A 136 -1.46 7.74 -9.64
N ALA A 137 -0.29 8.15 -9.13
CA ALA A 137 -0.11 8.44 -7.71
C ALA A 137 -1.05 9.55 -7.22
N GLU A 138 -1.19 10.63 -8.00
CA GLU A 138 -2.12 11.71 -7.70
C GLU A 138 -3.58 11.24 -7.71
N GLN A 139 -3.98 10.43 -8.70
CA GLN A 139 -5.31 9.83 -8.74
C GLN A 139 -5.57 8.94 -7.51
N ARG A 140 -4.58 8.15 -7.07
CA ARG A 140 -4.69 7.33 -5.86
C ARG A 140 -4.90 8.17 -4.61
N MET A 141 -4.12 9.23 -4.43
CA MET A 141 -4.26 10.15 -3.30
C MET A 141 -5.64 10.84 -3.30
N ARG A 142 -6.09 11.36 -4.45
CA ARG A 142 -7.39 12.02 -4.59
C ARG A 142 -8.55 11.05 -4.33
N ARG A 143 -8.45 9.81 -4.83
CA ARG A 143 -9.48 8.78 -4.62
C ARG A 143 -9.58 8.39 -3.16
N ARG A 144 -8.44 8.16 -2.49
CA ARG A 144 -8.40 7.89 -1.05
C ARG A 144 -9.08 9.01 -0.29
N TYR A 145 -8.68 10.26 -0.50
CA TYR A 145 -9.29 11.42 0.14
C TYR A 145 -10.82 11.50 -0.06
N ALA A 146 -11.30 11.26 -1.29
CA ALA A 146 -12.73 11.27 -1.58
C ALA A 146 -13.51 10.18 -0.82
N VAL A 147 -12.95 8.96 -0.74
CA VAL A 147 -13.58 7.86 0.00
C VAL A 147 -13.57 8.12 1.51
N LEU A 148 -12.43 8.54 2.06
CA LEU A 148 -12.29 8.78 3.50
C LEU A 148 -13.18 9.96 3.95
N SER A 149 -13.22 11.05 3.19
CA SER A 149 -14.12 12.18 3.46
C SER A 149 -15.60 11.80 3.31
N GLY A 150 -15.93 10.93 2.35
CA GLY A 150 -17.27 10.37 2.21
C GLY A 150 -17.71 9.57 3.43
N LEU A 151 -16.83 8.74 3.99
CA LEU A 151 -17.09 7.99 5.22
C LEU A 151 -17.23 8.92 6.44
N ALA A 152 -16.35 9.90 6.57
CA ALA A 152 -16.43 10.90 7.64
C ALA A 152 -17.75 11.66 7.62
N ASN A 153 -18.24 12.04 6.43
CA ASN A 153 -19.55 12.68 6.23
C ASN A 153 -20.75 11.76 6.53
N GLN A 154 -20.53 10.45 6.68
CA GLN A 154 -21.54 9.48 7.11
C GLN A 154 -21.38 9.07 8.59
N ASP A 155 -20.68 9.90 9.38
CA ASP A 155 -20.39 9.67 10.80
C ASP A 155 -19.58 8.39 11.07
N TYR A 156 -18.75 7.96 10.12
CA TYR A 156 -17.73 6.96 10.38
C TYR A 156 -16.44 7.63 10.82
N THR A 157 -15.76 7.00 11.76
CA THR A 157 -14.47 7.43 12.30
C THR A 157 -13.40 6.39 11.98
N PRO A 158 -12.19 6.79 11.58
CA PRO A 158 -11.10 5.84 11.35
C PRO A 158 -10.70 5.18 12.67
N ASP A 159 -10.44 3.87 12.65
CA ASP A 159 -9.89 3.16 13.81
C ASP A 159 -8.42 3.58 14.06
N ASP A 160 -7.72 3.99 13.00
CA ASP A 160 -6.36 4.53 13.04
C ASP A 160 -6.18 5.59 11.93
N GLU A 161 -5.85 6.82 12.29
CA GLU A 161 -5.67 7.97 11.38
C GLU A 161 -4.27 8.05 10.77
N GLN A 162 -3.29 7.39 11.39
CA GLN A 162 -1.87 7.54 11.09
C GLN A 162 -1.28 6.31 10.40
N HIS A 163 -1.99 5.18 10.45
CA HIS A 163 -1.50 3.93 9.90
C HIS A 163 -2.52 3.25 8.99
N ILE A 164 -1.99 2.50 8.02
CA ILE A 164 -2.75 1.59 7.16
C ILE A 164 -2.23 0.18 7.41
N GLY A 165 -3.08 -0.81 7.19
CA GLY A 165 -2.68 -2.21 7.25
C GLY A 165 -2.47 -2.75 5.85
N TYR A 166 -1.71 -3.83 5.72
CA TYR A 166 -1.74 -4.60 4.49
C TYR A 166 -1.75 -6.09 4.77
N PHE A 167 -2.27 -6.84 3.80
CA PHE A 167 -2.14 -8.28 3.80
C PHE A 167 -1.73 -8.80 2.42
N GLN A 168 -1.16 -9.98 2.40
CA GLN A 168 -0.70 -10.71 1.24
C GLN A 168 -1.75 -11.79 0.97
N PRO A 169 -2.54 -11.67 -0.12
CA PRO A 169 -3.51 -12.68 -0.48
C PRO A 169 -2.86 -14.05 -0.66
N THR A 170 -3.54 -15.07 -0.16
CA THR A 170 -3.21 -16.48 -0.41
C THR A 170 -4.06 -17.00 -1.57
N GLY A 171 -3.50 -17.74 -2.51
CA GLY A 171 -4.28 -18.41 -3.56
C GLY A 171 -3.94 -17.99 -4.99
N THR A 172 -4.95 -18.03 -5.86
CA THR A 172 -4.91 -18.08 -7.33
C THR A 172 -3.90 -17.14 -8.00
N TYR A 173 -3.30 -17.62 -9.09
CA TYR A 173 -2.37 -16.86 -9.93
C TYR A 173 -2.98 -15.53 -10.38
N GLY A 174 -2.23 -14.44 -10.16
CA GLY A 174 -2.56 -13.11 -10.67
C GLY A 174 -3.36 -12.21 -9.73
N LEU A 175 -3.46 -12.52 -8.43
CA LEU A 175 -3.88 -11.54 -7.41
C LEU A 175 -2.74 -10.53 -7.13
N GLN A 176 -3.10 -9.33 -6.70
CA GLN A 176 -2.11 -8.36 -6.21
C GLN A 176 -1.32 -8.93 -5.04
N LYS A 177 -0.01 -8.62 -4.99
CA LYS A 177 0.90 -9.14 -3.97
C LYS A 177 0.56 -8.67 -2.56
N ARG A 178 0.08 -7.44 -2.45
CA ARG A 178 -0.26 -6.78 -1.18
C ARG A 178 -1.54 -5.99 -1.38
N VAL A 179 -2.48 -6.14 -0.45
CA VAL A 179 -3.73 -5.38 -0.39
C VAL A 179 -3.64 -4.47 0.81
N ALA A 180 -3.62 -3.17 0.56
CA ALA A 180 -3.75 -2.20 1.63
C ALA A 180 -5.19 -2.17 2.15
N PHE A 181 -5.37 -1.95 3.46
CA PHE A 181 -6.67 -1.87 4.10
C PHE A 181 -6.71 -0.85 5.25
N GLU A 182 -7.90 -0.37 5.55
CA GLU A 182 -8.17 0.57 6.64
C GLU A 182 -9.49 0.21 7.34
N TRP A 183 -9.49 0.28 8.67
CA TRP A 183 -10.70 0.05 9.47
C TRP A 183 -11.36 1.35 9.90
N TRP A 184 -12.70 1.32 9.88
CA TRP A 184 -13.54 2.45 10.27
C TRP A 184 -14.69 1.97 11.16
N SER A 185 -15.06 2.79 12.14
CA SER A 185 -16.15 2.58 13.09
C SER A 185 -17.31 3.51 12.81
N GLY A 186 -18.54 2.99 12.76
CA GLY A 186 -19.73 3.84 12.76
C GLY A 186 -20.04 4.39 14.15
N LYS A 187 -21.14 5.16 14.26
CA LYS A 187 -21.69 5.66 15.53
C LYS A 187 -21.85 4.59 16.62
N SER A 188 -22.17 3.36 16.22
CA SER A 188 -22.22 2.22 17.11
C SER A 188 -20.96 1.37 16.92
N ALA A 189 -20.30 1.02 18.02
CA ALA A 189 -19.01 0.33 18.00
C ALA A 189 -19.05 -1.08 17.35
N ASP A 190 -20.24 -1.64 17.17
CA ASP A 190 -20.48 -2.93 16.51
C ASP A 190 -20.67 -2.81 14.99
N LYS A 191 -20.77 -1.58 14.46
CA LYS A 191 -20.80 -1.30 13.02
C LYS A 191 -19.41 -0.95 12.53
N LYS A 192 -18.87 -1.78 11.65
CA LYS A 192 -17.51 -1.64 11.11
C LYS A 192 -17.51 -1.56 9.59
N VAL A 193 -16.61 -0.74 9.06
CA VAL A 193 -16.30 -0.69 7.63
C VAL A 193 -14.85 -1.10 7.45
N LEU A 194 -14.61 -2.05 6.55
CA LEU A 194 -13.29 -2.46 6.10
C LEU A 194 -13.09 -1.96 4.67
N LEU A 195 -12.20 -0.99 4.50
CA LEU A 195 -11.77 -0.52 3.19
C LEU A 195 -10.62 -1.40 2.68
N LEU A 196 -10.70 -1.81 1.42
CA LEU A 196 -9.62 -2.50 0.71
C LEU A 196 -9.21 -1.66 -0.50
N TRP A 197 -7.93 -1.35 -0.62
CA TRP A 197 -7.38 -0.67 -1.79
C TRP A 197 -6.85 -1.71 -2.78
N VAL A 198 -7.44 -1.76 -3.98
CA VAL A 198 -7.19 -2.81 -4.98
C VAL A 198 -6.54 -2.22 -6.22
N ASP A 199 -5.40 -2.77 -6.60
CA ASP A 199 -4.68 -2.41 -7.82
C ASP A 199 -5.39 -2.96 -9.06
N GLU A 200 -5.89 -2.06 -9.92
CA GLU A 200 -6.54 -2.42 -11.18
C GLU A 200 -5.65 -3.20 -12.13
N SER A 201 -4.34 -2.95 -12.11
CA SER A 201 -3.39 -3.67 -12.96
C SER A 201 -3.30 -5.16 -12.60
N SER A 202 -3.66 -5.52 -11.37
CA SER A 202 -3.75 -6.90 -10.93
C SER A 202 -5.04 -7.60 -11.38
N LEU A 203 -6.07 -6.84 -11.79
CA LEU A 203 -7.41 -7.37 -12.05
C LEU A 203 -7.62 -7.89 -13.49
N PHE A 204 -6.66 -7.71 -14.41
CA PHE A 204 -6.81 -8.18 -15.79
C PHE A 204 -7.12 -9.69 -15.92
N GLY A 205 -7.88 -10.06 -16.94
CA GLY A 205 -8.26 -11.45 -17.26
C GLY A 205 -9.57 -11.90 -16.60
N HIS A 206 -9.61 -11.89 -15.27
CA HIS A 206 -10.79 -12.31 -14.47
C HIS A 206 -11.09 -11.32 -13.34
N PRO A 207 -11.42 -10.05 -13.66
CA PRO A 207 -11.57 -8.99 -12.67
C PRO A 207 -12.62 -9.29 -11.59
N ALA A 208 -13.78 -9.85 -11.95
CA ALA A 208 -14.85 -10.12 -10.99
C ALA A 208 -14.46 -11.26 -10.05
N ALA A 209 -13.90 -12.36 -10.57
CA ALA A 209 -13.43 -13.48 -9.76
C ALA A 209 -12.26 -13.09 -8.85
N LYS A 210 -11.32 -12.25 -9.33
CA LYS A 210 -10.20 -11.75 -8.53
C LYS A 210 -10.69 -10.86 -7.38
N LEU A 211 -11.59 -9.91 -7.64
CA LEU A 211 -12.20 -9.08 -6.59
C LEU A 211 -12.95 -9.94 -5.57
N LYS A 212 -13.75 -10.89 -6.03
CA LYS A 212 -14.45 -11.85 -5.17
C LYS A 212 -13.48 -12.62 -4.27
N ALA A 213 -12.37 -13.12 -4.82
CA ALA A 213 -11.35 -13.82 -4.05
C ALA A 213 -10.69 -12.93 -2.99
N LEU A 214 -10.43 -11.66 -3.29
CA LEU A 214 -9.91 -10.71 -2.31
C LEU A 214 -10.92 -10.42 -1.19
N LEU A 215 -12.20 -10.23 -1.54
CA LEU A 215 -13.27 -10.01 -0.57
C LEU A 215 -13.49 -11.22 0.35
N GLU A 216 -13.45 -12.44 -0.20
CA GLU A 216 -13.57 -13.69 0.56
C GLU A 216 -12.42 -13.87 1.56
N GLN A 217 -11.20 -13.54 1.15
CA GLN A 217 -10.04 -13.59 2.05
C GLN A 217 -10.12 -12.52 3.13
N ALA A 218 -10.64 -11.33 2.79
CA ALA A 218 -10.75 -10.23 3.73
C ALA A 218 -11.67 -10.57 4.92
N ILE A 219 -12.70 -11.40 4.72
CA ILE A 219 -13.66 -11.79 5.76
C ILE A 219 -13.39 -13.14 6.42
N ALA A 220 -12.33 -13.86 6.03
CA ALA A 220 -12.18 -15.29 6.36
C ALA A 220 -12.23 -15.61 7.86
N LYS A 221 -11.88 -14.65 8.73
CA LYS A 221 -11.96 -14.78 10.20
C LYS A 221 -13.14 -14.03 10.84
N ALA A 222 -13.81 -13.16 10.10
CA ALA A 222 -14.96 -12.42 10.60
C ALA A 222 -16.24 -13.26 10.53
N LYS A 223 -17.03 -13.20 11.61
CA LYS A 223 -18.37 -13.78 11.67
C LYS A 223 -19.39 -12.76 12.16
N PRO A 224 -19.51 -11.61 11.50
CA PRO A 224 -20.55 -10.63 11.85
C PRO A 224 -21.93 -11.19 11.49
N ASN A 225 -22.96 -10.66 12.13
CA ASN A 225 -24.34 -11.06 11.88
C ASN A 225 -24.82 -10.66 10.48
N ASN A 226 -24.33 -9.51 9.99
CA ASN A 226 -24.66 -8.99 8.68
C ASN A 226 -23.39 -8.51 7.95
N ILE A 227 -23.26 -8.89 6.66
CA ILE A 227 -22.15 -8.47 5.81
C ILE A 227 -22.69 -7.89 4.51
N SER A 228 -22.22 -6.71 4.14
CA SER A 228 -22.43 -6.15 2.81
C SER A 228 -21.11 -5.94 2.06
N TYR A 229 -21.10 -6.27 0.77
CA TYR A 229 -19.95 -6.09 -0.10
C TYR A 229 -20.22 -4.97 -1.11
N THR A 230 -19.29 -4.04 -1.19
CA THR A 230 -19.35 -2.92 -2.12
C THR A 230 -18.03 -2.81 -2.88
N VAL A 231 -18.10 -2.52 -4.17
CA VAL A 231 -16.94 -2.22 -5.02
C VAL A 231 -17.12 -0.82 -5.60
N ILE A 232 -16.11 0.04 -5.43
CA ILE A 232 -16.05 1.36 -6.05
C ILE A 232 -14.97 1.32 -7.14
N GLY A 233 -15.40 1.37 -8.39
CA GLY A 233 -14.56 1.21 -9.57
C GLY A 233 -15.14 0.26 -10.62
N PRO A 234 -14.39 -0.07 -11.69
CA PRO A 234 -13.03 0.38 -11.97
C PRO A 234 -12.91 1.80 -12.55
N ASN A 235 -11.71 2.36 -12.50
CA ASN A 235 -11.30 3.64 -13.07
C ASN A 235 -11.33 3.60 -14.60
N THR A 236 -11.04 2.43 -15.17
CA THR A 236 -11.08 2.20 -16.62
C THR A 236 -12.39 1.57 -17.08
N SER A 237 -12.97 2.12 -18.16
CA SER A 237 -14.22 1.62 -18.73
C SER A 237 -14.07 0.23 -19.37
N SER A 238 -12.88 -0.12 -19.85
CA SER A 238 -12.55 -1.45 -20.37
C SER A 238 -12.67 -2.52 -19.28
N LEU A 239 -12.04 -2.30 -18.12
CA LEU A 239 -12.10 -3.24 -17.00
C LEU A 239 -13.52 -3.42 -16.47
N LEU A 240 -14.33 -2.35 -16.49
CA LEU A 240 -15.75 -2.42 -16.12
C LEU A 240 -16.53 -3.32 -17.08
N ARG A 241 -16.27 -3.17 -18.39
CA ARG A 241 -16.91 -4.00 -19.42
C ARG A 241 -16.52 -5.47 -19.29
N ASP A 242 -15.25 -5.75 -19.01
CA ASP A 242 -14.76 -7.11 -18.81
C ASP A 242 -15.38 -7.75 -17.56
N MET A 243 -15.50 -6.99 -16.47
CA MET A 243 -16.18 -7.41 -15.26
C MET A 243 -17.67 -7.71 -15.50
N LEU A 244 -18.37 -6.84 -16.23
CA LEU A 244 -19.79 -7.05 -16.58
C LEU A 244 -19.99 -8.30 -17.44
N ARG A 245 -19.10 -8.53 -18.41
CA ARG A 245 -19.09 -9.74 -19.24
C ARG A 245 -18.90 -10.99 -18.38
N GLU A 246 -17.87 -10.98 -17.53
CA GLU A 246 -17.57 -12.10 -16.64
C GLU A 246 -18.75 -12.45 -15.72
N VAL A 247 -19.41 -11.45 -15.11
CA VAL A 247 -20.57 -11.68 -14.23
C VAL A 247 -21.77 -12.23 -15.01
N ASN A 248 -22.02 -11.73 -16.21
CA ASN A 248 -23.13 -12.20 -17.04
C ASN A 248 -22.90 -13.65 -17.52
N ASP A 249 -21.67 -14.00 -17.89
CA ASP A 249 -21.31 -15.36 -18.29
C ASP A 249 -21.46 -16.35 -17.12
N GLN A 250 -21.19 -15.92 -15.88
CA GLN A 250 -21.44 -16.74 -14.69
C GLN A 250 -22.94 -16.96 -14.44
N LYS A 251 -23.77 -15.92 -14.61
CA LYS A 251 -25.23 -16.02 -14.46
C LYS A 251 -25.85 -16.99 -15.46
N GLN A 252 -25.33 -17.05 -16.68
CA GLN A 252 -25.81 -17.99 -17.71
C GLN A 252 -25.42 -19.44 -17.42
N LYS A 253 -24.34 -19.66 -16.67
CA LYS A 253 -23.86 -21.01 -16.29
C LYS A 253 -24.54 -21.57 -15.04
N THR A 254 -25.13 -20.74 -14.18
CA THR A 254 -25.82 -21.15 -12.96
C THR A 254 -27.33 -21.12 -13.14
N ASN A 255 -28.02 -22.27 -13.02
CA ASN A 255 -29.49 -22.32 -13.01
C ASN A 255 -30.08 -21.43 -11.89
N PRO A 256 -31.21 -20.74 -12.11
CA PRO A 256 -31.70 -19.71 -11.21
C PRO A 256 -32.39 -20.33 -9.99
N THR A 257 -31.62 -20.64 -8.95
CA THR A 257 -32.20 -21.01 -7.65
C THR A 257 -31.72 -20.02 -6.59
N VAL A 258 -32.59 -19.03 -6.37
CA VAL A 258 -32.73 -18.08 -5.24
C VAL A 258 -31.49 -17.28 -4.78
N PRO A 259 -31.54 -15.93 -4.80
CA PRO A 259 -30.52 -15.06 -4.22
C PRO A 259 -30.79 -14.89 -2.73
N ASP A 260 -30.05 -15.58 -1.88
CA ASP A 260 -30.00 -15.24 -0.45
C ASP A 260 -28.61 -14.67 -0.17
N CYS A 261 -28.55 -13.34 0.00
CA CYS A 261 -27.32 -12.64 0.38
C CYS A 261 -27.09 -12.68 1.90
N VAL A 262 -27.72 -13.62 2.60
CA VAL A 262 -27.60 -13.81 4.05
C VAL A 262 -27.18 -15.25 4.31
N ASP A 263 -25.88 -15.48 4.51
CA ASP A 263 -25.39 -16.73 5.08
C ASP A 263 -25.86 -16.79 6.55
N LYS A 264 -27.02 -17.41 6.80
CA LYS A 264 -27.34 -17.86 8.17
C LYS A 264 -26.41 -19.04 8.49
N PRO A 265 -25.64 -18.99 9.58
CA PRO A 265 -24.77 -20.11 9.94
C PRO A 265 -25.63 -21.34 10.27
N SER A 266 -25.61 -22.33 9.38
CA SER A 266 -26.19 -23.64 9.65
C SER A 266 -25.49 -24.27 10.85
N LYS A 267 -26.25 -24.52 11.91
CA LYS A 267 -25.81 -25.33 13.05
C LYS A 267 -25.42 -26.71 12.52
N HIS A 268 -24.28 -27.22 12.98
CA HIS A 268 -23.67 -28.53 12.71
C HIS A 268 -22.69 -28.61 11.52
N SER A 269 -21.40 -28.42 11.80
CA SER A 269 -20.30 -29.38 11.50
C SER A 269 -18.93 -28.68 11.63
N HIS A 270 -18.05 -29.28 12.43
CA HIS A 270 -16.64 -28.92 12.60
C HIS A 270 -15.86 -29.28 11.32
N VAL A 271 -15.85 -28.40 10.32
CA VAL A 271 -14.82 -28.35 9.26
C VAL A 271 -14.74 -26.89 8.81
N SER A 272 -13.53 -26.35 8.65
CA SER A 272 -13.24 -24.99 8.16
C SER A 272 -13.94 -24.71 6.83
N LYS A 273 -15.17 -24.19 6.87
CA LYS A 273 -15.93 -23.77 5.69
C LYS A 273 -15.40 -22.42 5.23
N SER A 274 -14.76 -22.40 4.06
CA SER A 274 -14.49 -21.16 3.30
C SER A 274 -15.82 -20.43 3.07
N VAL A 275 -15.94 -19.18 3.51
CA VAL A 275 -17.09 -18.32 3.19
C VAL A 275 -17.09 -18.09 1.68
N LYS A 276 -18.17 -18.50 1.00
CA LYS A 276 -18.32 -18.32 -0.46
C LYS A 276 -19.25 -17.15 -0.70
N ILE A 277 -18.72 -16.05 -1.22
CA ILE A 277 -19.54 -14.90 -1.62
C ILE A 277 -20.26 -15.27 -2.92
N ASN A 278 -21.53 -14.91 -3.08
CA ASN A 278 -22.21 -14.97 -4.37
C ASN A 278 -21.97 -13.66 -5.12
N SER A 279 -21.63 -13.72 -6.42
CA SER A 279 -21.40 -12.53 -7.24
C SER A 279 -22.60 -11.57 -7.28
N ASN A 280 -23.82 -12.08 -7.07
CA ASN A 280 -25.04 -11.25 -6.98
C ASN A 280 -25.15 -10.45 -5.67
N CYS A 281 -24.30 -10.68 -4.69
CA CYS A 281 -24.30 -10.00 -3.40
C CYS A 281 -23.27 -8.88 -3.30
N ILE A 282 -22.55 -8.61 -4.39
CA ILE A 282 -21.60 -7.50 -4.49
C ILE A 282 -22.28 -6.34 -5.21
N THR A 283 -22.32 -5.18 -4.56
CA THR A 283 -22.83 -3.95 -5.17
C THR A 283 -21.68 -3.20 -5.84
N TYR A 284 -21.78 -2.93 -7.14
CA TYR A 284 -20.75 -2.23 -7.91
C TYR A 284 -21.15 -0.79 -8.19
N TYR A 285 -20.23 0.14 -7.96
CA TYR A 285 -20.36 1.55 -8.27
C TYR A 285 -19.26 1.97 -9.24
N ALA A 286 -19.62 2.67 -10.31
CA ALA A 286 -18.64 3.24 -11.22
C ALA A 286 -17.77 4.29 -10.50
N ALA A 287 -16.51 4.43 -10.94
CA ALA A 287 -15.56 5.38 -10.35
C ALA A 287 -16.01 6.86 -10.40
N GLY A 288 -16.97 7.21 -11.26
CA GLY A 288 -17.55 8.56 -11.37
C GLY A 288 -18.91 8.73 -10.68
N ALA A 289 -19.43 7.73 -9.97
CA ALA A 289 -20.74 7.83 -9.32
C ALA A 289 -20.70 8.87 -8.17
N THR A 290 -21.69 9.76 -8.12
CA THR A 290 -21.80 10.80 -7.09
C THR A 290 -22.87 10.46 -6.05
N ALA A 291 -22.60 10.83 -4.79
CA ALA A 291 -23.47 10.55 -3.65
C ALA A 291 -24.68 11.48 -3.61
N HIS A 292 -25.64 11.30 -4.52
CA HIS A 292 -26.93 11.99 -4.40
C HIS A 292 -27.98 11.03 -3.81
N THR A 293 -28.44 11.34 -2.59
CA THR A 293 -29.63 10.72 -1.95
C THR A 293 -29.54 9.19 -1.75
N ARG A 294 -28.71 8.71 -0.81
CA ARG A 294 -28.64 7.30 -0.33
C ARG A 294 -28.57 6.19 -1.41
N GLN A 295 -28.42 6.57 -2.67
CA GLN A 295 -28.29 5.73 -3.84
C GLN A 295 -27.32 6.44 -4.77
N LEU A 296 -26.08 5.94 -4.79
CA LEU A 296 -25.06 6.36 -5.75
C LEU A 296 -25.49 5.87 -7.14
N LYS A 297 -26.16 6.74 -7.91
CA LYS A 297 -26.52 6.43 -9.31
C LYS A 297 -25.32 6.67 -10.22
N PRO A 298 -25.04 5.78 -11.19
CA PRO A 298 -24.09 6.08 -12.25
C PRO A 298 -24.59 7.28 -13.07
N LEU A 299 -23.69 8.18 -13.46
CA LEU A 299 -23.98 9.25 -14.41
C LEU A 299 -24.40 8.64 -15.74
N SER A 300 -25.69 8.71 -16.06
CA SER A 300 -26.18 8.58 -17.42
C SER A 300 -25.88 9.89 -18.14
N HIS A 301 -24.88 9.88 -19.02
CA HIS A 301 -24.78 10.89 -20.09
C HIS A 301 -25.81 10.61 -21.15
#